data_AF-A0A176TF37-F1
#
_entry.id   AF-A0A176TF37-F1
#
_cell.length_a   1.000
_cell.length_b   1.000
_cell.length_c   1.000
_cell.angle_alpha   90.00
_cell.angle_beta   90.00
_cell.angle_gamma   90.00
#
_symmetry.space_group_name_H-M   'P 1'
#
loop_
_entity.id
_entity.type
_entity.pdbx_description
1 polymer ?
#
loop_
_entity_poly.entity_id
_entity_poly.type
_entity_poly.pdbx_seq_one_letter_code
_entity_poly.pdbx_strand_id
1 'polypeptide(L)'
;MEIQKLLNYHKNNFIKDYGEIKYEEIYEKVRCSKHLKRGLRISESKGMPLLAGDFLQIGAAHAGLFGKKSTRVMGALVALELWHEELNYDYELASTSLLLNEIRKCMRGY
;
A
#
# COMPACT_ATOMS: atom_id res chain seq x y z
N MET A 1 5.36 -4.52 -15.04
CA MET A 1 6.76 -3.99 -15.02
C MET A 1 6.85 -2.53 -14.56
N GLU A 2 5.92 -1.63 -14.95
CA GLU A 2 5.97 -0.21 -14.53
C GLU A 2 5.60 0.03 -13.07
N ILE A 3 4.56 -0.65 -12.56
CA ILE A 3 4.11 -0.58 -11.16
C ILE A 3 5.25 -0.95 -10.18
N GLN A 4 5.86 -2.12 -10.37
CA GLN A 4 6.95 -2.59 -9.51
C GLN A 4 8.15 -1.63 -9.50
N LYS A 5 8.49 -1.05 -10.66
CA LYS A 5 9.59 -0.07 -10.74
C LYS A 5 9.30 1.15 -9.88
N LEU A 6 8.06 1.65 -9.91
CA LEU A 6 7.64 2.82 -9.12
C LEU A 6 7.60 2.50 -7.62
N LEU A 7 7.05 1.35 -7.23
CA LEU A 7 7.02 0.90 -5.84
C LEU A 7 8.44 0.72 -5.30
N ASN A 8 9.32 0.05 -6.05
CA ASN A 8 10.74 -0.12 -5.68
C ASN A 8 11.47 1.22 -5.55
N TYR A 9 11.20 2.19 -6.42
CA TYR A 9 11.77 3.53 -6.31
C TYR A 9 11.38 4.19 -4.97
N HIS A 10 10.10 4.12 -4.58
CA HIS A 10 9.63 4.69 -3.32
C HIS A 10 10.16 3.93 -2.10
N LYS A 11 10.19 2.59 -2.15
CA LYS A 11 10.82 1.74 -1.14
C LYS A 11 12.28 2.14 -0.92
N ASN A 12 13.07 2.21 -1.99
CA ASN A 12 14.50 2.51 -1.90
C ASN A 12 14.77 3.91 -1.33
N ASN A 13 13.99 4.91 -1.74
CA ASN A 13 14.10 6.26 -1.16
C ASN A 13 13.74 6.28 0.33
N PHE A 14 12.69 5.56 0.74
CA PHE A 14 12.33 5.45 2.14
C PHE A 14 13.41 4.75 2.96
N ILE A 15 13.97 3.65 2.46
CA ILE A 15 15.07 2.93 3.11
C ILE A 15 16.29 3.84 3.25
N LYS A 16 16.61 4.64 2.22
CA LYS A 16 17.70 5.60 2.27
C LYS A 16 17.51 6.66 3.37
N ASP A 17 16.29 7.16 3.54
CA ASP A 17 16.00 8.24 4.49
C ASP A 17 15.76 7.76 5.92
N TYR A 18 15.27 6.53 6.10
CA TYR A 18 14.76 6.04 7.38
C TYR A 18 15.33 4.70 7.85
N GLY A 19 16.10 4.01 6.99
CA GLY A 19 16.69 2.69 7.25
C GLY A 19 15.79 1.52 6.86
N GLU A 20 16.45 0.39 6.52
CA GLU A 20 15.81 -0.86 6.11
C GLU A 20 14.96 -1.48 7.22
N ILE A 21 15.48 -1.51 8.45
CA ILE A 21 14.76 -2.05 9.64
C ILE A 21 13.38 -1.40 9.76
N LYS A 22 13.30 -0.08 9.56
CA LYS A 22 12.03 0.65 9.68
C LYS A 22 11.07 0.34 8.54
N TYR A 23 11.58 0.07 7.33
CA TYR A 23 10.73 -0.42 6.24
C TYR A 23 10.18 -1.80 6.57
N GLU A 24 11.03 -2.73 7.02
CA GLU A 24 10.62 -4.10 7.38
C GLU A 24 9.57 -4.12 8.50
N GLU A 25 9.71 -3.25 9.51
CA GLU A 25 8.69 -3.08 10.55
C GLU A 25 7.34 -2.63 9.98
N ILE A 26 7.34 -1.73 9.00
CA ILE A 26 6.11 -1.28 8.33
C ILE A 26 5.52 -2.43 7.51
N TYR A 27 6.37 -3.12 6.75
CA TYR A 27 5.98 -4.23 5.90
C TYR A 27 5.27 -5.33 6.72
N GLU A 28 5.92 -5.80 7.78
CA GLU A 28 5.37 -6.86 8.63
C GLU A 28 4.09 -6.44 9.35
N LYS A 29 4.01 -5.18 9.82
CA LYS A 29 2.78 -4.65 10.44
C LYS A 29 1.62 -4.63 9.45
N VAL A 30 1.84 -4.15 8.23
CA VAL A 30 0.80 -4.07 7.19
C VAL A 30 0.36 -5.46 6.75
N ARG A 31 1.32 -6.34 6.43
CA ARG A 31 1.10 -7.72 6.00
C ARG A 31 0.28 -8.52 7.01
N CYS A 32 0.59 -8.39 8.30
CA CYS A 32 -0.12 -9.11 9.35
C CYS A 32 -1.46 -8.47 9.74
N SER A 33 -1.85 -7.36 9.12
CA SER A 33 -2.95 -6.54 9.63
C SER A 33 -4.35 -7.06 9.32
N LYS A 34 -5.23 -6.94 10.32
CA LYS A 34 -6.67 -7.17 10.14
C LYS A 34 -7.31 -6.21 9.12
N HIS A 35 -6.75 -5.01 8.94
CA HIS A 35 -7.26 -4.02 8.01
C HIS A 35 -6.98 -4.42 6.56
N LEU A 36 -5.76 -4.88 6.26
CA LEU A 36 -5.42 -5.44 4.95
C LEU A 36 -6.27 -6.68 4.66
N LYS A 37 -6.31 -7.65 5.58
CA LYS A 37 -7.12 -8.87 5.42
C LYS A 37 -8.60 -8.58 5.15
N ARG A 38 -9.16 -7.59 5.85
CA ARG A 38 -10.54 -7.13 5.60
C ARG A 38 -10.67 -6.47 4.23
N GLY A 39 -9.72 -5.63 3.83
CA GLY A 39 -9.68 -4.99 2.52
C GLY A 39 -9.65 -6.00 1.38
N LEU A 40 -8.74 -6.97 1.46
CA LEU A 40 -8.63 -8.10 0.52
C LEU A 40 -9.96 -8.83 0.38
N ARG A 41 -10.54 -9.30 1.49
CA ARG A 41 -11.83 -10.02 1.48
C ARG A 41 -12.97 -9.19 0.87
N ILE A 42 -13.04 -7.89 1.20
CA ILE A 42 -14.07 -7.01 0.65
C ILE A 42 -13.88 -6.83 -0.85
N SER A 43 -12.65 -6.56 -1.28
CA SER A 43 -12.29 -6.36 -2.69
C SER A 43 -12.62 -7.60 -3.52
N GLU A 44 -12.23 -8.78 -3.04
CA GLU A 44 -12.54 -10.06 -3.64
C GLU A 44 -14.06 -10.31 -3.68
N SER A 45 -14.75 -10.24 -2.54
CA SER A 45 -16.19 -10.57 -2.46
C SER A 45 -17.08 -9.64 -3.28
N LYS A 46 -16.66 -8.39 -3.49
CA LYS A 46 -17.41 -7.40 -4.28
C LYS A 46 -16.95 -7.30 -5.72
N GLY A 47 -15.83 -7.93 -6.09
CA GLY A 47 -15.20 -7.74 -7.40
C GLY A 47 -14.85 -6.27 -7.66
N MET A 48 -14.45 -5.53 -6.63
CA MET A 48 -14.15 -4.09 -6.73
C MET A 48 -12.72 -3.81 -6.29
N PRO A 49 -12.00 -2.90 -6.98
CA PRO A 49 -10.65 -2.55 -6.58
C PRO A 49 -10.62 -1.75 -5.28
N LEU A 50 -9.54 -1.92 -4.51
CA LEU A 50 -9.21 -0.98 -3.45
C LEU A 50 -8.65 0.31 -4.06
N LEU A 51 -9.00 1.45 -3.45
CA LEU A 51 -8.56 2.77 -3.89
C LEU A 51 -7.58 3.39 -2.88
N ALA A 52 -6.95 4.50 -3.26
CA ALA A 52 -5.96 5.18 -2.42
C ALA A 52 -6.47 5.48 -1.01
N GLY A 53 -7.76 5.82 -0.85
CA GLY A 53 -8.37 6.05 0.45
C GLY A 53 -8.37 4.81 1.37
N ASP A 54 -8.53 3.61 0.81
CA ASP A 54 -8.49 2.35 1.55
C ASP A 54 -7.05 2.05 2.00
N PHE A 55 -6.09 2.20 1.08
CA PHE A 55 -4.67 1.99 1.39
C PHE A 55 -4.14 2.98 2.43
N LEU A 56 -4.52 4.26 2.32
CA LEU A 56 -4.14 5.28 3.30
C LEU A 56 -4.73 4.99 4.69
N GLN A 57 -5.94 4.43 4.78
CA GLN A 57 -6.50 3.97 6.05
C GLN A 57 -5.73 2.80 6.64
N ILE A 58 -5.35 1.82 5.81
CA ILE A 58 -4.50 0.70 6.24
C ILE A 58 -3.15 1.22 6.76
N GLY A 59 -2.48 2.10 6.01
CA GLY A 59 -1.21 2.71 6.41
C GLY A 59 -1.33 3.56 7.68
N ALA A 60 -2.42 4.31 7.84
CA ALA A 60 -2.67 5.13 9.02
C ALA A 60 -2.94 4.29 10.28
N ALA A 61 -3.66 3.17 10.15
CA ALA A 61 -3.91 2.25 11.26
C ALA A 61 -2.61 1.72 11.89
N HIS A 62 -1.54 1.59 11.10
CA HIS A 62 -0.24 1.09 11.55
C HIS A 62 0.73 2.15 12.04
N ALA A 63 0.60 3.37 11.53
CA ALA A 63 1.44 4.47 11.97
C ALA A 63 1.05 5.00 13.36
N GLY A 64 -0.18 4.73 13.82
CA GLY A 64 -0.73 5.24 15.07
C GLY A 64 -0.97 6.75 15.05
N LEU A 65 -1.50 7.31 16.15
CA LEU A 65 -1.87 8.73 16.27
C LEU A 65 -0.69 9.70 16.04
N PHE A 66 0.54 9.27 16.33
CA PHE A 66 1.76 10.09 16.20
C PHE A 66 2.65 9.69 15.01
N GLY A 67 2.19 8.78 14.14
CA GLY A 67 2.98 8.31 13.01
C GLY A 67 3.25 9.41 11.99
N LYS A 68 4.53 9.59 11.62
CA LYS A 68 4.95 10.55 10.59
C LYS A 68 4.22 10.27 9.27
N LYS A 69 3.92 11.33 8.49
CA LYS A 69 3.29 11.22 7.16
C LYS A 69 4.00 10.20 6.27
N SER A 70 5.33 10.19 6.27
CA SER A 70 6.14 9.24 5.50
C SER A 70 5.87 7.78 5.85
N THR A 71 5.73 7.45 7.14
CA THR A 71 5.36 6.10 7.60
C THR A 71 3.97 5.69 7.11
N ARG A 72 2.99 6.60 7.16
CA ARG A 72 1.62 6.34 6.69
C ARG A 72 1.58 6.06 5.20
N VAL A 73 2.25 6.91 4.42
CA VAL A 73 2.35 6.78 2.97
C VAL A 73 3.06 5.48 2.59
N MET A 74 4.17 5.14 3.25
CA MET A 74 4.86 3.88 3.00
C MET A 74 4.00 2.66 3.35
N GLY A 75 3.27 2.70 4.47
CA GLY A 75 2.33 1.64 4.82
C GLY A 75 1.19 1.49 3.81
N ALA A 76 0.73 2.59 3.22
CA ALA A 76 -0.26 2.57 2.14
C ALA A 76 0.30 1.94 0.86
N LEU A 77 1.54 2.27 0.48
CA LEU A 77 2.19 1.68 -0.68
C LEU A 77 2.43 0.18 -0.51
N VAL A 78 2.84 -0.26 0.68
CA VAL A 78 2.96 -1.69 1.00
C VAL A 78 1.59 -2.38 0.90
N ALA A 79 0.53 -1.77 1.44
CA ALA A 79 -0.81 -2.34 1.35
C ALA A 79 -1.28 -2.48 -0.10
N LEU A 80 -0.95 -1.50 -0.96
CA LEU A 80 -1.24 -1.53 -2.38
C LEU A 80 -0.46 -2.64 -3.09
N GLU A 81 0.84 -2.77 -2.80
CA GLU A 81 1.70 -3.83 -3.34
C GLU A 81 1.14 -5.22 -2.99
N LEU A 82 0.87 -5.48 -1.71
CA LEU A 82 0.31 -6.75 -1.26
C LEU A 82 -1.06 -7.04 -1.86
N TRP A 83 -1.96 -6.04 -1.94
CA TRP A 83 -3.25 -6.23 -2.60
C TRP A 83 -3.10 -6.50 -4.11
N HIS A 84 -2.14 -5.85 -4.76
CA HIS A 84 -1.89 -6.07 -6.17
C HIS A 84 -1.40 -7.49 -6.44
N GLU A 85 -0.45 -7.96 -5.64
CA GLU A 85 0.13 -9.30 -5.74
C GLU A 85 -0.86 -10.42 -5.35
N GLU A 86 -1.65 -10.23 -4.29
CA GLU A 86 -2.53 -11.27 -3.76
C GLU A 86 -3.88 -11.37 -4.48
N LEU A 87 -4.36 -10.29 -5.11
CA LEU A 87 -5.68 -10.29 -5.76
C LEU A 87 -5.65 -9.67 -7.15
N ASN A 88 -5.15 -8.44 -7.29
CA ASN A 88 -5.35 -7.72 -8.54
C ASN A 88 -4.67 -8.37 -9.75
N TYR A 89 -3.54 -9.04 -9.54
CA TYR A 89 -2.81 -9.71 -10.61
C TYR A 89 -3.65 -10.82 -11.26
N ASP A 90 -4.38 -11.59 -10.45
CA ASP A 90 -5.17 -12.74 -10.92
C ASP A 90 -6.59 -12.34 -11.34
N TYR A 91 -7.20 -11.37 -10.65
CA TYR A 91 -8.60 -10.97 -10.87
C TYR A 91 -8.77 -9.71 -11.74
N GLU A 92 -7.68 -9.05 -12.13
CA GLU A 92 -7.65 -7.84 -12.97
C GLU A 92 -8.60 -6.71 -12.49
N LEU A 93 -8.78 -6.56 -11.17
CA LEU A 93 -9.76 -5.64 -10.56
C LEU A 93 -9.49 -4.16 -10.86
N ALA A 94 -8.23 -3.81 -11.11
CA ALA A 94 -7.73 -2.50 -11.48
C ALA A 94 -6.72 -2.62 -12.62
N SER A 95 -6.89 -1.76 -13.62
CA SER A 95 -5.93 -1.60 -14.71
C SER A 95 -4.62 -0.98 -14.23
N THR A 96 -3.56 -1.16 -15.01
CA THR A 96 -2.26 -0.50 -14.77
C THR A 96 -2.38 1.02 -14.63
N SER A 97 -3.22 1.67 -15.45
CA SER A 97 -3.43 3.12 -15.38
C SER A 97 -4.10 3.55 -14.09
N LEU A 98 -5.07 2.76 -13.59
CA LEU A 98 -5.71 2.99 -12.30
C LEU A 98 -4.70 2.82 -11.17
N LEU A 99 -3.93 1.73 -11.16
CA LEU A 99 -2.88 1.49 -10.15
C LEU A 99 -1.86 2.63 -10.07
N LEU A 100 -1.36 3.11 -11.21
CA LEU A 100 -0.44 4.25 -11.26
C LEU A 100 -1.06 5.51 -10.66
N ASN A 101 -2.35 5.75 -10.92
CA ASN A 101 -3.07 6.88 -10.35
C ASN A 101 -3.24 6.75 -8.83
N GLU A 102 -3.59 5.56 -8.34
CA GLU A 102 -3.76 5.32 -6.90
C GLU A 102 -2.43 5.40 -6.13
N ILE A 103 -1.31 4.95 -6.71
CA ILE A 103 0.03 5.16 -6.14
C ILE A 103 0.31 6.66 -5.97
N ARG A 104 0.07 7.47 -7.02
CA ARG A 104 0.28 8.93 -6.97
C ARG A 104 -0.59 9.60 -5.92
N LYS A 105 -1.84 9.16 -5.75
CA LYS A 105 -2.74 9.65 -4.69
C LYS A 105 -2.23 9.29 -3.30
N CYS A 106 -1.80 8.04 -3.08
CA CYS A 106 -1.20 7.62 -1.82
C CYS A 106 0.02 8.50 -1.45
N MET A 107 0.86 8.83 -2.43
CA MET A 107 2.03 9.68 -2.23
C MET A 107 1.69 11.12 -1.81
N ARG A 108 0.56 11.66 -2.28
CA ARG A 108 0.08 13.00 -1.86
C ARG A 108 -0.38 12.99 -0.41
N GLY A 109 -0.87 11.84 0.07
CA GLY A 109 -1.23 11.60 1.47
C GLY A 109 -2.49 12.31 1.93
N TYR A 110 -3.24 12.89 0.99
CA TYR A 110 -4.56 13.52 1.10
C TYR A 110 -5.23 13.50 -0.28
#